data_AF-A0A1F7HAU9-F1
#
_entry.id   AF-A0A1F7HAU9-F1
#
_cell.length_a   1.000
_cell.length_b   1.000
_cell.length_c   1.000
_cell.angle_alpha   90.00
_cell.angle_beta   90.00
_cell.angle_gamma   90.00
#
_symmetry.space_group_name_H-M   'P 1'
#
loop_
_entity.id
_entity.type
_entity.pdbx_description
1 polymer ?
#
loop_
_entity_poly.entity_id
_entity_poly.type
_entity_poly.pdbx_seq_one_letter_code
_entity_poly.pdbx_strand_id
1 'polypeptide(L)'
;MTREALGLEPAQFDAKTFFGRPGKDVLNDWAYSWIYHTSRNRIHNGKGGILALQLADGIRYFNVALGVFYDSSSTMKRFSSSRGPEIEQLEPGTMIGFNFHKHKLVFIKTQKAANIQLAQLEEVDIEGNPVTVEQEMSAARIGALVGLENGESILLEAFSIRNRPGFLLDVTARNFVERIGLDDLEQRILG
;
A
#
# COMPACT_ATOMS: atom_id res chain seq x y z
N MET A 1 -13.99 -9.66 15.99
CA MET A 1 -14.95 -8.66 15.48
C MET A 1 -15.39 -9.07 14.08
N THR A 2 -16.67 -8.91 13.73
CA THR A 2 -17.19 -9.25 12.39
C THR A 2 -16.99 -8.08 11.42
N ARG A 3 -16.85 -8.36 10.12
CA ARG A 3 -16.59 -7.38 9.04
C ARG A 3 -17.66 -6.26 8.96
N GLU A 4 -18.89 -6.60 9.28
CA GLU A 4 -20.04 -5.68 9.35
C GLU A 4 -19.89 -4.65 10.49
N ALA A 5 -19.21 -5.01 11.59
CA ALA A 5 -18.96 -4.09 12.71
C ALA A 5 -17.95 -2.99 12.37
N LEU A 6 -17.24 -3.11 11.25
CA LEU A 6 -16.27 -2.13 10.75
C LEU A 6 -16.86 -1.23 9.65
N GLY A 7 -18.16 -1.37 9.33
CA GLY A 7 -18.83 -0.58 8.27
C GLY A 7 -18.31 -0.87 6.86
N LEU A 8 -17.59 -1.98 6.66
CA LEU A 8 -17.02 -2.36 5.38
C LEU A 8 -18.00 -3.25 4.62
N GLU A 9 -18.60 -2.72 3.56
CA GLU A 9 -19.38 -3.54 2.65
C GLU A 9 -18.44 -4.42 1.81
N PRO A 10 -18.74 -5.72 1.65
CA PRO A 10 -18.00 -6.57 0.72
C PRO A 10 -17.99 -5.93 -0.66
N ALA A 11 -16.81 -5.76 -1.25
CA ALA A 11 -16.72 -5.29 -2.62
C ALA A 11 -17.40 -6.29 -3.57
N GLN A 12 -18.04 -5.77 -4.63
CA GLN A 12 -18.52 -6.61 -5.74
C GLN A 12 -17.38 -7.18 -6.61
N PHE A 13 -16.13 -6.86 -6.26
CA PHE A 13 -14.91 -7.29 -6.94
C PHE A 13 -13.90 -7.79 -5.92
N ASP A 14 -13.01 -8.70 -6.33
CA ASP A 14 -11.86 -9.11 -5.53
C ASP A 14 -10.60 -8.33 -5.92
N ALA A 15 -9.59 -8.33 -5.03
CA ALA A 15 -8.34 -7.62 -5.26
C ALA A 15 -7.60 -8.15 -6.49
N LYS A 16 -7.67 -9.46 -6.74
CA LYS A 16 -7.03 -10.11 -7.89
C LYS A 16 -7.56 -9.55 -9.22
N THR A 17 -8.86 -9.32 -9.33
CA THR A 17 -9.52 -8.76 -10.50
C THR A 17 -9.13 -7.30 -10.68
N PHE A 18 -9.14 -6.51 -9.62
CA PHE A 18 -8.78 -5.09 -9.69
C PHE A 18 -7.32 -4.88 -10.08
N PHE A 19 -6.39 -5.55 -9.38
CA PHE A 19 -4.95 -5.42 -9.60
C PHE A 19 -4.44 -6.26 -10.77
N GLY A 20 -5.24 -7.22 -11.28
CA GLY A 20 -4.95 -8.00 -12.47
C GLY A 20 -5.01 -7.20 -13.78
N ARG A 21 -5.27 -5.89 -13.70
CA ARG A 21 -5.28 -4.94 -14.82
C ARG A 21 -3.90 -4.30 -15.03
N PRO A 22 -3.65 -3.62 -16.17
CA PRO A 22 -2.42 -2.85 -16.34
C PRO A 22 -2.24 -1.84 -15.21
N GLY A 23 -1.04 -1.74 -14.63
CA GLY A 23 -0.79 -0.92 -13.43
C GLY A 23 -1.16 0.57 -13.58
N LYS A 24 -1.10 1.12 -14.79
CA LYS A 24 -1.58 2.48 -15.09
C LYS A 24 -3.10 2.63 -14.88
N ASP A 25 -3.88 1.60 -15.22
CA ASP A 25 -5.34 1.63 -15.12
C ASP A 25 -5.75 1.47 -13.65
N VAL A 26 -5.03 0.62 -12.92
CA VAL A 26 -5.11 0.52 -11.45
C VAL A 26 -4.84 1.88 -10.80
N LEU A 27 -3.74 2.53 -11.15
CA LEU A 27 -3.37 3.83 -10.58
C LEU A 27 -4.33 4.95 -10.94
N ASN A 28 -4.84 4.99 -12.17
CA ASN A 28 -5.88 5.95 -12.57
C ASN A 28 -7.15 5.81 -11.73
N ASP A 29 -7.50 4.60 -11.29
CA ASP A 29 -8.70 4.36 -10.49
C ASP A 29 -8.47 4.43 -8.97
N TRP A 30 -7.22 4.32 -8.50
CA TRP A 30 -6.93 4.11 -7.08
C TRP A 30 -6.02 5.16 -6.43
N ALA A 31 -5.09 5.76 -7.16
CA ALA A 31 -4.24 6.83 -6.63
C ALA A 31 -4.82 8.21 -6.97
N TYR A 32 -4.61 9.22 -6.13
CA TYR A 32 -4.91 10.60 -6.51
C TYR A 32 -3.92 11.12 -7.53
N SER A 33 -2.63 10.82 -7.33
CA SER A 33 -1.56 11.12 -8.26
C SER A 33 -0.67 9.91 -8.47
N TRP A 34 -0.07 9.82 -9.65
CA TRP A 34 0.94 8.81 -9.91
C TRP A 34 1.96 9.24 -10.96
N ILE A 35 3.13 8.59 -10.92
CA ILE A 35 4.25 8.83 -11.84
C ILE A 35 4.80 7.51 -12.38
N TYR A 36 5.45 7.56 -13.54
CA TYR A 36 6.29 6.45 -13.99
C TYR A 36 7.61 6.47 -13.23
N HIS A 37 8.11 5.29 -12.82
CA HIS A 37 9.43 5.19 -12.19
C HIS A 37 10.54 5.80 -13.06
N THR A 38 10.45 5.60 -14.39
CA THR A 38 11.41 6.09 -15.40
C THR A 38 11.25 7.56 -15.77
N SER A 39 10.12 8.18 -15.43
CA SER A 39 9.81 9.57 -15.78
C SER A 39 9.09 10.26 -14.63
N ARG A 40 9.87 10.62 -13.60
CA ARG A 40 9.34 11.20 -12.34
C ARG A 40 8.83 12.63 -12.48
N ASN A 41 9.08 13.28 -13.62
CA ASN A 41 8.74 14.68 -13.86
C ASN A 41 7.32 14.85 -14.40
N ARG A 42 6.63 13.76 -14.73
CA ARG A 42 5.27 13.79 -15.25
C ARG A 42 4.31 13.16 -14.24
N ILE A 43 3.48 14.01 -13.65
CA ILE A 43 2.42 13.62 -12.72
C ILE A 43 1.14 13.35 -13.51
N HIS A 44 0.51 12.23 -13.22
CA HIS A 44 -0.78 11.80 -13.75
C HIS A 44 -1.81 11.83 -12.63
N ASN A 45 -3.00 12.34 -12.92
CA ASN A 45 -4.10 12.37 -11.95
C ASN A 45 -4.91 11.09 -12.03
N GLY A 46 -5.32 10.55 -10.89
CA GLY A 46 -6.29 9.47 -10.77
C GLY A 46 -7.48 9.85 -9.90
N LYS A 47 -8.32 8.87 -9.59
CA LYS A 47 -9.60 9.06 -8.90
C LYS A 47 -9.50 9.02 -7.37
N GLY A 48 -8.45 8.38 -6.85
CA GLY A 48 -8.28 8.13 -5.42
C GLY A 48 -9.22 7.05 -4.88
N GLY A 49 -8.64 6.08 -4.19
CA GLY A 49 -9.35 5.11 -3.38
C GLY A 49 -8.63 4.86 -2.07
N ILE A 50 -9.16 3.92 -1.30
CA ILE A 50 -8.79 3.74 0.11
C ILE A 50 -7.87 2.52 0.28
N LEU A 51 -6.83 2.68 1.07
CA LEU A 51 -6.09 1.60 1.69
C LEU A 51 -6.45 1.60 3.18
N ALA A 52 -7.00 0.51 3.68
CA ALA A 52 -7.22 0.30 5.11
C ALA A 52 -6.13 -0.62 5.65
N LEU A 53 -5.56 -0.27 6.80
CA LEU A 53 -4.60 -1.09 7.53
C LEU A 53 -5.25 -1.53 8.84
N GLN A 54 -5.46 -2.84 9.01
CA GLN A 54 -5.88 -3.41 10.29
C GLN A 54 -4.63 -3.57 11.16
N LEU A 55 -4.60 -2.79 12.25
CA LEU A 55 -3.61 -2.77 13.30
C LEU A 55 -4.18 -3.42 14.57
N ALA A 56 -3.32 -3.61 15.57
CA ALA A 56 -3.72 -4.19 16.87
C ALA A 56 -4.70 -3.32 17.66
N ASP A 57 -4.68 -2.00 17.47
CA ASP A 57 -5.56 -1.02 18.11
C ASP A 57 -6.79 -0.63 17.29
N GLY A 58 -6.86 -1.02 16.02
CA GLY A 58 -7.99 -0.67 15.16
C GLY A 58 -7.62 -0.61 13.68
N ILE A 59 -8.53 -0.09 12.88
CA ILE A 59 -8.31 0.14 11.45
C ILE A 59 -7.95 1.60 11.24
N ARG A 60 -6.89 1.84 10.47
CA ARG A 60 -6.55 3.16 9.94
C ARG A 60 -6.81 3.19 8.44
N TYR A 61 -7.33 4.31 7.96
CA TYR A 61 -7.70 4.49 6.56
C TYR A 61 -6.81 5.53 5.92
N PHE A 62 -6.43 5.26 4.67
CA PHE A 62 -5.52 6.13 3.93
C PHE A 62 -6.00 6.30 2.50
N ASN A 63 -5.92 7.52 1.99
CA ASN A 63 -5.92 7.76 0.56
C ASN A 63 -4.53 7.45 0.00
N VAL A 64 -4.48 6.85 -1.19
CA VAL A 64 -3.22 6.70 -1.94
C VAL A 64 -2.90 8.03 -2.64
N ALA A 65 -2.20 8.93 -1.95
CA ALA A 65 -1.85 10.25 -2.46
C ALA A 65 -0.92 10.16 -3.67
N LEU A 66 0.14 9.36 -3.58
CA LEU A 66 1.10 9.14 -4.67
C LEU A 66 1.46 7.67 -4.86
N GLY A 67 1.20 7.15 -6.05
CA GLY A 67 1.71 5.85 -6.53
C GLY A 67 2.85 6.00 -7.55
N VAL A 68 3.81 5.08 -7.54
CA VAL A 68 4.86 5.02 -8.58
C VAL A 68 4.72 3.73 -9.36
N PHE A 69 4.52 3.84 -10.67
CA PHE A 69 4.41 2.69 -11.55
C PHE A 69 5.78 2.16 -11.98
N TYR A 70 6.01 0.87 -11.73
CA TYR A 70 7.14 0.11 -12.24
C TYR A 70 6.63 -0.88 -13.29
N ASP A 71 7.00 -0.66 -14.55
CA ASP A 71 6.80 -1.68 -15.58
C ASP A 71 7.65 -2.92 -15.29
N SER A 72 7.32 -4.05 -15.95
CA SER A 72 8.02 -5.31 -15.73
C SER A 72 9.54 -5.19 -15.92
N SER A 73 10.00 -4.41 -16.91
CA SER A 73 11.44 -4.24 -17.16
C SER A 73 12.14 -3.49 -16.03
N SER A 74 11.47 -2.48 -15.46
CA SER A 74 11.94 -1.68 -14.35
C SER A 74 11.97 -2.49 -13.06
N THR A 75 10.95 -3.34 -12.84
CA THR A 75 10.94 -4.29 -11.72
C THR A 75 12.13 -5.26 -11.84
N MET A 76 12.30 -5.91 -12.99
CA MET A 76 13.36 -6.91 -13.18
C MET A 76 14.77 -6.33 -13.03
N LYS A 77 14.95 -5.03 -13.32
CA LYS A 77 16.22 -4.32 -13.08
C LYS A 77 16.44 -3.94 -11.61
N ARG A 78 15.36 -3.69 -10.86
CA ARG A 78 15.43 -3.17 -9.50
C ARG A 78 15.52 -4.27 -8.45
N PHE A 79 14.80 -5.36 -8.65
CA PHE A 79 14.84 -6.50 -7.75
C PHE A 79 16.00 -7.41 -8.13
N SER A 80 16.56 -8.13 -7.15
CA SER A 80 17.62 -9.11 -7.42
C SER A 80 17.17 -10.11 -8.49
N SER A 81 18.12 -10.72 -9.19
CA SER A 81 17.86 -11.66 -10.30
C SER A 81 16.91 -12.81 -9.94
N SER A 82 16.86 -13.22 -8.66
CA SER A 82 15.92 -14.23 -8.16
C SER A 82 14.54 -13.68 -7.79
N ARG A 83 14.46 -12.44 -7.28
CA ARG A 83 13.22 -11.87 -6.75
C ARG A 83 12.28 -11.35 -7.84
N GLY A 84 12.82 -10.84 -8.95
CA GLY A 84 12.01 -10.43 -10.10
C GLY A 84 11.11 -11.55 -10.64
N PRO A 85 11.67 -12.73 -10.99
CA PRO A 85 10.90 -13.90 -11.40
C PRO A 85 9.90 -14.37 -10.35
N GLU A 86 10.26 -14.35 -9.06
CA GLU A 86 9.34 -14.70 -7.97
C GLU A 86 8.14 -13.75 -7.93
N ILE A 87 8.38 -12.44 -8.03
CA ILE A 87 7.32 -11.43 -8.07
C ILE A 87 6.37 -11.70 -9.22
N GLU A 88 6.86 -12.09 -10.40
CA GLU A 88 6.01 -12.41 -11.55
C GLU A 88 4.99 -13.52 -11.25
N GLN A 89 5.37 -14.51 -10.43
CA GLN A 89 4.51 -15.62 -10.02
C GLN A 89 3.50 -15.25 -8.93
N LEU A 90 3.65 -14.10 -8.26
CA LEU A 90 2.71 -13.66 -7.24
C LEU A 90 1.36 -13.28 -7.83
N GLU A 91 0.31 -13.52 -7.05
CA GLU A 91 -1.04 -13.13 -7.43
C GLU A 91 -1.17 -11.59 -7.50
N PRO A 92 -1.90 -11.03 -8.49
CA PRO A 92 -2.22 -9.61 -8.49
C PRO A 92 -2.92 -9.18 -7.19
N GLY A 93 -2.56 -8.00 -6.69
CA GLY A 93 -3.05 -7.50 -5.40
C GLY A 93 -2.22 -7.95 -4.21
N THR A 94 -1.21 -8.79 -4.42
CA THR A 94 -0.22 -9.12 -3.39
C THR A 94 0.64 -7.90 -3.07
N MET A 95 0.64 -7.48 -1.81
CA MET A 95 1.58 -6.49 -1.27
C MET A 95 2.90 -7.17 -0.90
N ILE A 96 4.01 -6.51 -1.23
CA ILE A 96 5.37 -7.05 -1.17
C ILE A 96 6.28 -6.02 -0.50
N GLY A 97 7.06 -6.47 0.49
CA GLY A 97 8.15 -5.68 1.09
C GLY A 97 9.43 -5.72 0.26
N PHE A 98 10.16 -4.61 0.24
CA PHE A 98 11.49 -4.51 -0.37
C PHE A 98 12.44 -3.67 0.48
N ASN A 99 13.57 -4.25 0.86
CA ASN A 99 14.59 -3.54 1.63
C ASN A 99 15.44 -2.66 0.70
N PHE A 100 15.40 -1.35 0.91
CA PHE A 100 16.20 -0.36 0.20
C PHE A 100 17.02 0.46 1.20
N HIS A 101 18.31 0.14 1.31
CA HIS A 101 19.19 0.67 2.36
C HIS A 101 18.59 0.42 3.75
N LYS A 102 18.39 1.49 4.53
CA LYS A 102 17.78 1.46 5.87
C LYS A 102 16.25 1.55 5.86
N HIS A 103 15.62 1.58 4.69
CA HIS A 103 14.18 1.76 4.55
C HIS A 103 13.52 0.55 3.92
N LYS A 104 12.31 0.25 4.37
CA LYS A 104 11.43 -0.73 3.72
C LYS A 104 10.52 0.04 2.77
N LEU A 105 10.40 -0.44 1.54
CA LEU A 105 9.46 0.08 0.54
C LEU A 105 8.39 -0.98 0.30
N VAL A 106 7.15 -0.54 0.11
CA VAL A 106 6.03 -1.44 -0.18
C VAL A 106 5.59 -1.33 -1.62
N PHE A 107 5.32 -2.48 -2.22
CA PHE A 107 4.88 -2.61 -3.59
C PHE A 107 3.62 -3.46 -3.65
N ILE A 108 2.75 -3.20 -4.62
CA ILE A 108 1.59 -4.05 -4.92
C ILE A 108 1.76 -4.61 -6.32
N LYS A 109 1.65 -5.93 -6.42
CA LYS A 109 1.74 -6.68 -7.66
C LYS A 109 0.55 -6.40 -8.58
N THR A 110 0.85 -6.17 -9.86
CA THR A 110 -0.17 -6.06 -10.93
C THR A 110 0.00 -7.18 -11.96
N GLN A 111 -0.04 -6.88 -13.27
CA GLN A 111 0.21 -7.86 -14.34
C GLN A 111 1.69 -8.18 -14.52
N LYS A 112 2.02 -9.47 -14.79
CA LYS A 112 3.41 -9.95 -14.98
C LYS A 112 4.32 -9.45 -13.84
N ALA A 113 5.60 -9.15 -14.07
CA ALA A 113 6.45 -8.53 -13.06
C ALA A 113 6.17 -7.02 -12.81
N ALA A 114 5.06 -6.42 -13.27
CA ALA A 114 4.82 -4.99 -13.07
C ALA A 114 4.20 -4.71 -11.69
N ASN A 115 4.65 -3.63 -11.04
CA ASN A 115 4.32 -3.32 -9.65
C ASN A 115 3.98 -1.84 -9.46
N ILE A 116 3.24 -1.54 -8.41
CA ILE A 116 2.97 -0.18 -7.94
C ILE A 116 3.66 0.01 -6.60
N GLN A 117 4.53 1.00 -6.47
CA GLN A 117 5.04 1.41 -5.15
C GLN A 117 4.06 2.40 -4.51
N LEU A 118 3.72 2.20 -3.23
CA LEU A 118 3.05 3.25 -2.46
C LEU A 118 4.11 4.25 -2.00
N ALA A 119 4.07 5.47 -2.53
CA ALA A 119 5.08 6.48 -2.26
C ALA A 119 4.61 7.50 -1.22
N GLN A 120 3.32 7.86 -1.26
CA GLN A 120 2.70 8.75 -0.27
C GLN A 120 1.28 8.28 0.05
N LEU A 121 0.95 8.28 1.34
CA LEU A 121 -0.39 8.05 1.86
C LEU A 121 -0.85 9.28 2.64
N GLU A 122 -2.14 9.57 2.60
CA GLU A 122 -2.78 10.61 3.40
C GLU A 122 -3.81 9.96 4.30
N GLU A 123 -3.73 10.19 5.62
CA GLU A 123 -4.67 9.59 6.57
C GLU A 123 -6.06 10.24 6.46
N VAL A 124 -7.07 9.39 6.47
CA VAL A 124 -8.47 9.78 6.38
C VAL A 124 -9.31 9.05 7.41
N ASP A 125 -10.47 9.62 7.71
CA ASP A 125 -11.48 8.92 8.49
C ASP A 125 -12.12 7.77 7.68
N ILE A 126 -13.00 7.02 8.32
CA ILE A 126 -13.76 5.92 7.69
C ILE A 126 -14.61 6.38 6.49
N GLU A 127 -14.94 7.67 6.43
CA GLU A 127 -15.69 8.27 5.34
C GLU A 127 -14.79 8.72 4.18
N GLY A 128 -13.47 8.67 4.38
CA GLY A 128 -12.42 9.12 3.47
C GLY A 128 -12.24 10.64 3.45
N ASN A 129 -12.64 11.34 4.52
CA ASN A 129 -12.33 12.76 4.71
C ASN A 129 -10.95 12.90 5.40
N PRO A 130 -10.15 13.92 5.07
CA PRO A 130 -8.86 14.15 5.73
C PRO A 130 -9.01 14.28 7.25
N VAL A 131 -8.18 13.56 8.00
CA VAL A 131 -8.05 13.78 9.45
C VAL A 131 -7.17 15.02 9.66
N THR A 132 -7.59 15.95 10.52
CA THR A 132 -6.99 17.28 10.71
C THR A 132 -5.55 17.30 11.25
N VAL A 133 -4.85 16.17 11.30
CA VAL A 133 -3.53 16.03 11.92
C VAL A 133 -2.51 15.48 10.91
N GLU A 134 -1.69 16.41 10.40
CA GLU A 134 -0.31 16.31 9.92
C GLU A 134 0.16 15.25 8.90
N GLN A 135 0.59 15.80 7.74
CA GLN A 135 1.62 15.34 6.80
C GLN A 135 1.38 14.01 6.07
N GLU A 136 1.49 14.10 4.74
CA GLU A 136 1.64 12.94 3.84
C GLU A 136 2.67 11.95 4.39
N MET A 137 2.24 10.72 4.60
CA MET A 137 3.11 9.65 5.06
C MET A 137 4.03 9.22 3.92
N SER A 138 5.35 9.41 4.09
CA SER A 138 6.34 9.03 3.09
C SER A 138 6.51 7.52 2.95
N ALA A 139 7.05 7.07 1.81
CA ALA A 139 7.36 5.67 1.52
C ALA A 139 8.07 4.91 2.66
N ALA A 140 8.99 5.57 3.36
CA ALA A 140 9.72 4.96 4.48
C ALA A 140 8.81 4.73 5.70
N ARG A 141 7.93 5.69 6.02
CA ARG A 141 6.94 5.55 7.11
C ARG A 141 5.88 4.51 6.76
N ILE A 142 5.44 4.47 5.50
CA ILE A 142 4.52 3.43 5.01
C ILE A 142 5.15 2.05 5.20
N GLY A 143 6.41 1.87 4.78
CA GLY A 143 7.11 0.59 4.93
C GLY A 143 7.32 0.16 6.37
N ALA A 144 7.60 1.09 7.28
CA ALA A 144 7.65 0.81 8.71
C ALA A 144 6.27 0.37 9.24
N LEU A 145 5.21 1.14 8.94
CA LEU A 145 3.85 0.82 9.40
C LEU A 145 3.32 -0.53 8.89
N VAL A 146 3.68 -0.91 7.67
CA VAL A 146 3.27 -2.19 7.08
C VAL A 146 4.12 -3.36 7.62
N GLY A 147 5.39 -3.10 7.94
CA GLY A 147 6.28 -4.08 8.60
C GLY A 147 6.69 -5.27 7.74
N LEU A 148 6.40 -5.29 6.43
CA LEU A 148 6.74 -6.40 5.54
C LEU A 148 8.25 -6.50 5.32
N GLU A 149 8.82 -7.64 5.72
CA GLU A 149 10.23 -7.96 5.47
C GLU A 149 10.47 -8.40 4.02
N ASN A 150 11.74 -8.39 3.61
CA ASN A 150 12.13 -8.89 2.31
C ASN A 150 11.84 -10.39 2.19
N GLY A 151 11.06 -10.79 1.19
CA GLY A 151 10.57 -12.16 1.08
C GLY A 151 9.09 -12.28 1.39
N GLU A 152 8.58 -11.46 2.31
CA GLU A 152 7.20 -11.54 2.76
C GLU A 152 6.22 -10.95 1.75
N SER A 153 5.01 -11.49 1.78
CA SER A 153 3.92 -11.06 0.93
C SER A 153 2.57 -11.30 1.62
N ILE A 154 1.61 -10.42 1.35
CA ILE A 154 0.23 -10.52 1.88
C ILE A 154 -0.72 -10.13 0.75
N LEU A 155 -1.77 -10.92 0.55
CA LEU A 155 -2.83 -10.57 -0.40
C LEU A 155 -3.76 -9.53 0.20
N LEU A 156 -4.03 -8.45 -0.54
CA LEU A 156 -5.02 -7.46 -0.16
C LEU A 156 -6.44 -8.04 -0.23
N GLU A 157 -7.28 -7.70 0.74
CA GLU A 157 -8.72 -7.98 0.69
C GLU A 157 -9.45 -6.78 0.11
N ALA A 158 -10.35 -6.98 -0.85
CA ALA A 158 -11.13 -5.88 -1.42
C ALA A 158 -12.36 -5.55 -0.56
N PHE A 159 -12.64 -4.26 -0.43
CA PHE A 159 -13.87 -3.73 0.17
C PHE A 159 -14.33 -2.49 -0.60
N SER A 160 -15.55 -2.03 -0.34
CA SER A 160 -16.06 -0.77 -0.89
C SER A 160 -16.40 0.21 0.24
N ILE A 161 -15.97 1.47 0.10
CA ILE A 161 -16.45 2.59 0.93
C ILE A 161 -17.00 3.66 -0.01
N ARG A 162 -18.30 3.97 0.11
CA ARG A 162 -18.98 5.00 -0.70
C ARG A 162 -18.74 4.87 -2.21
N ASN A 163 -18.82 3.64 -2.73
CA ASN A 163 -18.56 3.29 -4.14
C ASN A 163 -17.12 3.56 -4.63
N ARG A 164 -16.16 3.82 -3.74
CA ARG A 164 -14.73 3.87 -4.07
C ARG A 164 -14.08 2.51 -3.84
N PRO A 165 -13.09 2.13 -4.66
CA PRO A 165 -12.32 0.92 -4.41
C PRO A 165 -11.52 1.05 -3.11
N GLY A 166 -11.67 0.06 -2.23
CA GLY A 166 -10.96 -0.06 -0.97
C GLY A 166 -10.19 -1.37 -0.88
N PHE A 167 -9.02 -1.35 -0.27
CA PHE A 167 -8.23 -2.55 -0.01
C PHE A 167 -7.75 -2.61 1.42
N LEU A 168 -8.03 -3.72 2.09
CA LEU A 168 -7.66 -3.98 3.47
C LEU A 168 -6.40 -4.83 3.50
N LEU A 169 -5.46 -4.42 4.34
CA LEU A 169 -4.28 -5.19 4.70
C LEU A 169 -4.30 -5.47 6.20
N ASP A 170 -4.31 -6.74 6.58
CA ASP A 170 -4.15 -7.14 7.98
C ASP A 170 -2.67 -7.29 8.34
N VAL A 171 -2.18 -6.35 9.16
CA VAL A 171 -0.82 -6.31 9.68
C VAL A 171 -0.78 -6.46 11.20
N THR A 172 -1.88 -6.92 11.82
CA THR A 172 -2.03 -7.06 13.28
C THR A 172 -0.92 -7.92 13.88
N ALA A 173 -0.60 -9.05 13.24
CA ALA A 173 0.44 -9.97 13.71
C ALA A 173 1.87 -9.40 13.62
N ARG A 174 2.08 -8.33 12.84
CA ARG A 174 3.40 -7.76 12.51
C ARG A 174 3.70 -6.51 13.33
N ASN A 175 2.67 -5.71 13.60
CA ASN A 175 2.80 -4.48 14.39
C ASN A 175 2.85 -4.71 15.91
N PHE A 176 2.59 -5.91 16.41
CA PHE A 176 2.69 -6.21 17.84
C PHE A 176 4.14 -6.09 18.37
N VAL A 177 5.15 -6.29 17.51
CA VAL A 177 6.57 -6.32 17.90
C VAL A 177 7.25 -4.95 17.76
N GLU A 178 6.91 -4.16 16.73
CA GLU A 178 7.51 -2.83 16.53
C GLU A 178 6.94 -1.75 17.46
N ARG A 179 5.74 -1.93 18.02
CA ARG A 179 5.12 -0.96 18.94
C ARG A 179 5.90 -0.76 20.24
N ILE A 180 6.49 -1.83 20.78
CA ILE A 180 7.38 -1.76 21.94
C ILE A 180 8.60 -0.85 21.64
N GLY A 181 9.01 -0.75 20.37
CA GLY A 181 10.14 0.09 19.94
C GLY A 181 9.75 1.49 19.43
N LEU A 182 8.52 1.69 18.94
CA LEU A 182 8.03 2.98 18.42
C LEU A 182 7.61 3.93 19.54
N ASP A 183 6.95 3.42 20.58
CA ASP A 183 6.58 4.24 21.76
C ASP A 183 7.84 4.75 22.49
N ASP A 184 8.90 3.94 22.54
CA ASP A 184 10.23 4.31 23.05
C ASP A 184 10.95 5.34 22.16
N LEU A 185 10.67 5.34 20.85
CA LEU A 185 11.26 6.29 19.90
C LEU A 185 10.58 7.66 19.99
N GLU A 186 9.25 7.69 20.14
CA GLU A 186 8.49 8.94 20.33
C GLU A 186 8.82 9.61 21.66
N GLN A 187 8.99 8.84 22.75
CA GLN A 187 9.43 9.39 24.04
C GLN A 187 10.84 9.99 24.00
N ARG A 188 11.73 9.49 23.13
CA ARG A 188 13.11 10.00 22.99
C ARG A 188 13.26 11.21 22.08
N ILE A 189 12.27 11.49 21.23
CA ILE A 189 12.29 12.64 20.32
C ILE A 189 11.59 13.84 20.95
N LEU A 190 10.64 13.62 21.85
CA LEU A 190 9.86 14.67 22.53
C LEU A 190 10.33 14.96 23.97
N GLY A 191 11.42 14.33 24.42
CA GLY A 191 12.09 14.57 25.70
C GLY A 191 13.41 15.29 25.55
#